data_AF-A0A0C3FAI5-F1
#
_entry.id   AF-A0A0C3FAI5-F1
#
_cell.length_a   1.000
_cell.length_b   1.000
_cell.length_c   1.000
_cell.angle_alpha   90.00
_cell.angle_beta   90.00
_cell.angle_gamma   90.00
#
_symmetry.space_group_name_H-M   'P 1'
#
loop_
_entity.id
_entity.type
_entity.pdbx_description
1 polymer ?
#
loop_
_entity_poly.entity_id
_entity_poly.type
_entity_poly.pdbx_seq_one_letter_code
_entity_poly.pdbx_strand_id
1 'polypeptide(L)'
;MSYSAFACALSPLSAAIGAVSTSKEDEDVRRIGRHTTLQAASSVDELLAMIPQDYRHILCEPLLGVANTVTKLCLARATLSRWQSHHAAGTFLPHIRVKAPEVQLLKDFGEDNEGATHRSNLEKAHKAYLVTLLDNSIRAKSDDVMFLEKALDAQRLFDEIAPAVKTRALDILVKSKLPVFTQSETGELSLSGWKENSIAADLGQTILSDIPVYCFRVVSIVEARDHAATTKVKAKKQLHQAADAEMADATKPGPSIQSMIDKAGPRKKI
;
A
#
# COMPACT_ATOMS: atom_id res chain seq x y z
N MET A 1 14.02 -11.49 -24.20
CA MET A 1 14.86 -12.66 -23.88
C MET A 1 14.70 -12.94 -22.39
N SER A 2 14.19 -14.13 -22.08
CA SER A 2 13.60 -14.50 -20.79
C SER A 2 14.66 -14.99 -19.81
N TYR A 3 14.87 -14.26 -18.71
CA TYR A 3 15.74 -14.66 -17.59
C TYR A 3 14.94 -15.08 -16.34
N SER A 4 13.60 -15.04 -16.38
CA SER A 4 12.75 -15.28 -15.20
C SER A 4 12.45 -16.76 -14.93
N ALA A 5 12.57 -17.64 -15.94
CA ALA A 5 12.25 -19.06 -15.79
C ALA A 5 13.34 -19.90 -15.09
N PHE A 6 14.59 -19.42 -15.02
CA PHE A 6 15.70 -20.19 -14.46
C PHE A 6 15.83 -20.11 -12.93
N ALA A 7 15.21 -19.13 -12.27
CA ALA A 7 15.22 -19.04 -10.80
C ALA A 7 14.25 -20.04 -10.14
N CYS A 8 13.18 -20.44 -10.83
CA CYS A 8 12.23 -21.45 -10.35
C CYS A 8 12.70 -22.90 -10.54
N ALA A 9 13.85 -23.12 -11.17
CA ALA A 9 14.39 -24.45 -11.48
C ALA A 9 15.51 -24.91 -10.52
N LEU A 10 15.71 -24.22 -9.39
CA LEU A 10 16.50 -24.78 -8.29
C LEU A 10 15.62 -25.80 -7.55
N SER A 11 15.67 -27.02 -8.09
CA SER A 11 15.18 -28.26 -7.52
C SER A 11 15.43 -28.34 -5.99
N PRO A 12 14.54 -28.99 -5.20
CA PRO A 12 14.75 -29.25 -3.77
C PRO A 12 16.08 -29.94 -3.45
N LEU A 13 16.75 -30.52 -4.46
CA LEU A 13 18.05 -31.13 -4.35
C LEU A 13 19.18 -30.15 -3.99
N SER A 14 19.10 -28.88 -4.39
CA SER A 14 20.11 -27.86 -4.01
C SER A 14 20.01 -27.48 -2.53
N ALA A 15 18.82 -27.63 -1.91
CA ALA A 15 18.66 -27.49 -0.47
C ALA A 15 19.11 -28.75 0.31
N ALA A 16 19.24 -29.90 -0.37
CA ALA A 16 19.67 -31.17 0.23
C ALA A 16 21.21 -31.35 0.27
N ILE A 17 21.98 -30.63 -0.55
CA ILE A 17 23.45 -30.72 -0.55
C ILE A 17 24.09 -29.95 0.63
N GLY A 18 23.32 -29.14 1.36
CA GLY A 18 23.75 -28.54 2.64
C GLY A 18 23.56 -29.42 3.87
N ALA A 19 23.16 -30.68 3.72
CA ALA A 19 22.80 -31.55 4.83
C ALA A 19 23.99 -32.27 5.48
N VAL A 20 24.96 -31.52 6.04
CA VAL A 20 25.78 -31.95 7.19
C VAL A 20 26.24 -30.71 7.97
N SER A 21 25.36 -30.13 8.79
CA SER A 21 25.69 -29.48 10.06
C SER A 21 24.40 -29.14 10.80
N THR A 22 24.34 -29.52 12.08
CA THR A 22 23.18 -29.36 12.98
C THR A 22 23.40 -28.20 13.95
N SER A 23 24.01 -27.11 13.47
CA SER A 23 24.25 -25.93 14.30
C SER A 23 23.07 -24.95 14.19
N LYS A 24 22.80 -24.18 15.25
CA LYS A 24 21.76 -23.12 15.20
C LYS A 24 22.06 -22.06 14.12
N GLU A 25 23.33 -21.89 13.78
CA GLU A 25 23.77 -20.96 12.74
C GLU A 25 23.25 -21.38 11.36
N ASP A 26 23.19 -22.70 11.08
CA ASP A 26 22.68 -23.22 9.80
C ASP A 26 21.16 -23.01 9.63
N GLU A 27 20.40 -23.13 10.72
CA GLU A 27 18.94 -22.84 10.75
C GLU A 27 18.65 -21.37 10.41
N ASP A 28 19.41 -20.45 11.02
CA ASP A 28 19.26 -19.02 10.77
C ASP A 28 19.61 -18.66 9.32
N VAL A 29 20.66 -19.26 8.75
CA VAL A 29 21.04 -19.06 7.34
C VAL A 29 19.93 -19.53 6.40
N ARG A 30 19.32 -20.70 6.67
CA ARG A 30 18.20 -21.22 5.87
C ARG A 30 16.97 -20.34 5.97
N ARG A 31 16.66 -19.84 7.17
CA ARG A 31 15.56 -18.89 7.39
C ARG A 31 15.78 -17.60 6.60
N ILE A 32 16.99 -17.02 6.68
CA ILE A 32 17.34 -15.80 5.95
C ILE A 32 17.21 -16.03 4.45
N GLY A 33 17.79 -17.10 3.90
CA GLY A 33 17.71 -17.39 2.46
C GLY A 33 16.27 -17.53 1.96
N ARG A 34 15.41 -18.19 2.74
CA ARG A 34 13.97 -18.30 2.45
C ARG A 34 13.30 -16.93 2.47
N HIS A 35 13.53 -16.13 3.52
CA HIS A 35 12.97 -14.79 3.64
C HIS A 35 13.45 -13.87 2.51
N THR A 36 14.71 -13.92 2.11
CA THR A 36 15.24 -13.18 0.96
C THR A 36 14.52 -13.55 -0.33
N THR A 37 14.23 -14.84 -0.52
CA THR A 37 13.47 -15.32 -1.69
C THR A 37 12.04 -14.78 -1.68
N LEU A 38 11.36 -14.83 -0.52
CA LEU A 38 10.02 -14.24 -0.38
C LEU A 38 10.04 -12.72 -0.61
N GLN A 39 11.08 -12.03 -0.18
CA GLN A 39 11.25 -10.59 -0.41
C GLN A 39 11.52 -10.23 -1.88
N ALA A 40 12.00 -11.18 -2.69
CA ALA A 40 12.19 -10.96 -4.12
C ALA A 40 10.88 -10.91 -4.92
N ALA A 41 9.76 -11.39 -4.35
CA ALA A 41 8.46 -11.42 -5.01
C ALA A 41 8.03 -10.04 -5.52
N SER A 42 7.80 -9.90 -6.82
CA SER A 42 7.44 -8.61 -7.44
C SER A 42 5.93 -8.35 -7.45
N SER A 43 5.11 -9.41 -7.28
CA SER A 43 3.65 -9.34 -7.25
C SER A 43 3.06 -10.25 -6.18
N VAL A 44 1.80 -9.99 -5.79
CA VAL A 44 1.10 -10.82 -4.81
C VAL A 44 0.89 -12.24 -5.36
N ASP A 45 0.57 -12.39 -6.64
CA ASP A 45 0.40 -13.70 -7.28
C ASP A 45 1.69 -14.52 -7.29
N GLU A 46 2.84 -13.87 -7.54
CA GLU A 46 4.16 -14.51 -7.47
C GLU A 46 4.48 -14.95 -6.03
N LEU A 47 4.15 -14.13 -5.03
CA LEU A 47 4.31 -14.50 -3.62
C LEU A 47 3.45 -15.72 -3.26
N LEU A 48 2.19 -15.75 -3.71
CA LEU A 48 1.29 -16.89 -3.49
C LEU A 48 1.79 -18.16 -4.19
N ALA A 49 2.42 -18.02 -5.37
CA ALA A 49 3.03 -19.12 -6.09
C ALA A 49 4.30 -19.68 -5.41
N MET A 50 4.94 -18.92 -4.52
CA MET A 50 6.07 -19.39 -3.71
C MET A 50 5.65 -20.15 -2.45
N ILE A 51 4.39 -20.01 -2.02
CA ILE A 51 3.86 -20.78 -0.88
C ILE A 51 3.81 -22.26 -1.27
N PRO A 52 4.29 -23.18 -0.40
CA PRO A 52 4.14 -24.62 -0.59
C PRO A 52 2.69 -25.03 -0.89
N GLN A 53 2.54 -25.90 -1.87
CA GLN A 53 1.23 -26.27 -2.45
C GLN A 53 0.22 -26.71 -1.38
N ASP A 54 0.68 -27.45 -0.37
CA ASP A 54 -0.16 -27.98 0.71
C ASP A 54 -0.78 -26.91 1.61
N TYR A 55 -0.22 -25.70 1.64
CA TYR A 55 -0.69 -24.57 2.45
C TYR A 55 -1.28 -23.44 1.60
N ARG A 56 -1.05 -23.43 0.28
CA ARG A 56 -1.47 -22.33 -0.60
C ARG A 56 -2.97 -22.04 -0.52
N HIS A 57 -3.81 -23.07 -0.57
CA HIS A 57 -5.26 -22.91 -0.56
C HIS A 57 -5.81 -22.30 0.76
N ILE A 58 -5.15 -22.52 1.90
CA ILE A 58 -5.57 -21.89 3.18
C ILE A 58 -5.00 -20.48 3.37
N LEU A 59 -3.87 -20.16 2.73
CA LEU A 59 -3.18 -18.88 2.88
C LEU A 59 -3.59 -17.86 1.80
N CYS A 60 -4.09 -18.32 0.66
CA CYS A 60 -4.44 -17.46 -0.47
C CYS A 60 -5.46 -16.39 -0.10
N GLU A 61 -6.60 -16.79 0.46
CA GLU A 61 -7.68 -15.87 0.81
C GLU A 61 -7.26 -14.86 1.90
N PRO A 62 -6.65 -15.27 3.03
CA PRO A 62 -6.16 -14.30 4.02
C PRO A 62 -5.18 -13.28 3.46
N LEU A 63 -4.20 -13.72 2.64
CA LEU A 63 -3.20 -12.83 2.06
C LEU A 63 -3.79 -11.86 1.02
N LEU A 64 -4.78 -12.30 0.25
CA LEU A 64 -5.55 -11.39 -0.62
C LEU A 64 -6.40 -10.40 0.21
N GLY A 65 -6.93 -10.84 1.37
CA GLY A 65 -7.57 -9.98 2.35
C GLY A 65 -6.63 -8.86 2.84
N VAL A 66 -5.38 -9.19 3.18
CA VAL A 66 -4.35 -8.20 3.53
C VAL A 66 -4.12 -7.23 2.37
N ALA A 67 -3.95 -7.71 1.14
CA ALA A 67 -3.74 -6.86 -0.03
C ALA A 67 -4.89 -5.86 -0.24
N ASN A 68 -6.13 -6.29 -0.02
CA ASN A 68 -7.32 -5.44 -0.11
C ASN A 68 -7.34 -4.37 0.98
N THR A 69 -6.99 -4.72 2.22
CA THR A 69 -6.90 -3.78 3.35
C THR A 69 -5.83 -2.73 3.11
N VAL A 70 -4.65 -3.12 2.61
CA VAL A 70 -3.57 -2.18 2.26
C VAL A 70 -4.00 -1.25 1.13
N THR A 71 -4.69 -1.76 0.11
CA THR A 71 -5.21 -0.93 -0.98
C THR A 71 -6.17 0.14 -0.45
N LYS A 72 -7.07 -0.22 0.48
CA LYS A 72 -7.95 0.75 1.16
C LYS A 72 -7.16 1.77 1.97
N LEU A 73 -6.11 1.33 2.68
CA LEU A 73 -5.23 2.20 3.47
C LEU A 73 -4.52 3.24 2.59
N CYS A 74 -3.94 2.83 1.46
CA CYS A 74 -3.32 3.76 0.51
C CYS A 74 -4.30 4.84 0.03
N LEU A 75 -5.53 4.44 -0.34
CA LEU A 75 -6.58 5.37 -0.76
C LEU A 75 -7.01 6.31 0.37
N ALA A 76 -7.10 5.81 1.60
CA ALA A 76 -7.44 6.61 2.78
C ALA A 76 -6.34 7.64 3.08
N ARG A 77 -5.06 7.24 3.07
CA ARG A 77 -3.91 8.14 3.25
C ARG A 77 -3.84 9.21 2.16
N ALA A 78 -4.07 8.85 0.90
CA ALA A 78 -4.12 9.81 -0.21
C ALA A 78 -5.25 10.83 -0.03
N THR A 79 -6.41 10.38 0.44
CA THR A 79 -7.56 11.26 0.73
C THR A 79 -7.23 12.23 1.87
N LEU A 80 -6.67 11.72 2.97
CA LEU A 80 -6.28 12.51 4.13
C LEU A 80 -5.24 13.58 3.75
N SER A 81 -4.19 13.18 3.01
CA SER A 81 -3.15 14.11 2.53
C SER A 81 -3.73 15.23 1.67
N ARG A 82 -4.69 14.91 0.78
CA ARG A 82 -5.39 15.92 -0.02
C ARG A 82 -6.20 16.87 0.85
N TRP A 83 -6.90 16.36 1.87
CA TRP A 83 -7.72 17.19 2.76
C TRP A 83 -6.87 18.12 3.62
N GLN A 84 -5.75 17.62 4.15
CA GLN A 84 -4.75 18.42 4.85
C GLN A 84 -4.14 19.51 3.96
N SER A 85 -3.89 19.21 2.68
CA SER A 85 -3.41 20.20 1.71
C SER A 85 -4.42 21.33 1.49
N HIS A 86 -5.71 21.00 1.40
CA HIS A 86 -6.79 22.00 1.30
C HIS A 86 -6.89 22.86 2.56
N HIS A 87 -6.83 22.23 3.73
CA HIS A 87 -6.82 22.91 5.03
C HIS A 87 -5.64 23.89 5.13
N ALA A 88 -4.43 23.46 4.78
CA ALA A 88 -3.23 24.31 4.79
C ALA A 88 -3.34 25.49 3.80
N ALA A 89 -3.98 25.28 2.64
CA ALA A 89 -4.21 26.34 1.65
C ALA A 89 -5.40 27.26 2.00
N GLY A 90 -6.14 27.00 3.08
CA GLY A 90 -7.37 27.73 3.41
C GLY A 90 -8.49 27.54 2.38
N THR A 91 -8.45 26.44 1.62
CA THR A 91 -9.45 26.11 0.60
C THR A 91 -10.29 24.92 1.04
N PHE A 92 -11.49 24.79 0.49
CA PHE A 92 -12.40 23.68 0.82
C PHE A 92 -12.51 22.68 -0.32
N LEU A 93 -12.83 21.44 0.01
CA LEU A 93 -13.12 20.38 -0.95
C LEU A 93 -14.50 20.59 -1.60
N PRO A 94 -14.73 20.10 -2.83
CA PRO A 94 -16.00 20.31 -3.53
C PRO A 94 -17.25 19.88 -2.73
N HIS A 95 -17.18 18.76 -2.02
CA HIS A 95 -18.29 18.26 -1.20
C HIS A 95 -18.51 19.04 0.11
N ILE A 96 -17.54 19.87 0.53
CA ILE A 96 -17.65 20.75 1.70
C ILE A 96 -18.08 22.16 1.28
N ARG A 97 -17.86 22.56 0.02
CA ARG A 97 -18.27 23.87 -0.53
C ARG A 97 -19.79 23.96 -0.66
N VAL A 98 -20.48 24.14 0.45
CA VAL A 98 -21.91 24.42 0.50
C VAL A 98 -22.13 25.93 0.39
N LYS A 99 -23.12 26.36 -0.40
CA LYS A 99 -23.50 27.79 -0.50
C LYS A 99 -24.01 28.25 0.87
N ALA A 100 -23.64 29.47 1.27
CA ALA A 100 -24.18 30.09 2.47
C ALA A 100 -25.71 30.19 2.37
N PRO A 101 -26.46 29.85 3.44
CA PRO A 101 -27.88 30.13 3.50
C PRO A 101 -28.14 31.63 3.30
N GLU A 102 -29.02 31.97 2.36
CA GLU A 102 -29.30 33.35 2.00
C GLU A 102 -30.51 33.85 2.78
N VAL A 103 -30.28 34.80 3.68
CA VAL A 103 -31.35 35.46 4.44
C VAL A 103 -31.81 36.69 3.65
N GLN A 104 -33.06 36.68 3.20
CA GLN A 104 -33.64 37.81 2.48
C GLN A 104 -33.95 38.94 3.47
N LEU A 105 -33.15 40.00 3.42
CA LEU A 105 -33.42 41.25 4.12
C LEU A 105 -34.22 42.17 3.18
N LEU A 106 -35.04 43.08 3.75
CA LEU A 106 -35.58 44.19 2.97
C LEU A 106 -34.43 44.96 2.34
N LYS A 107 -34.60 45.40 1.09
CA LYS A 107 -33.55 46.07 0.31
C LYS A 107 -32.93 47.26 1.06
N ASP A 108 -33.78 48.14 1.56
CA ASP A 108 -33.37 49.38 2.24
C ASP A 108 -32.67 49.09 3.58
N PHE A 109 -33.12 48.04 4.29
CA PHE A 109 -32.48 47.60 5.53
C PHE A 109 -31.16 46.88 5.27
N GLY A 110 -31.07 46.09 4.19
CA GLY A 110 -29.86 45.42 3.79
C GLY A 110 -28.73 46.40 3.50
N GLU A 111 -29.05 47.52 2.84
CA GLU A 111 -28.11 48.59 2.49
C GLU A 111 -27.71 49.47 3.69
N ASP A 112 -28.47 49.45 4.79
CA ASP A 112 -28.12 50.13 6.04
C ASP A 112 -26.96 49.45 6.79
N ASN A 113 -26.28 50.21 7.67
CA ASN A 113 -25.13 49.74 8.45
C ASN A 113 -25.47 48.53 9.34
N GLU A 114 -26.68 48.50 9.89
CA GLU A 114 -27.14 47.38 10.73
C GLU A 114 -27.36 46.12 9.87
N GLY A 115 -28.03 46.24 8.72
CA GLY A 115 -28.23 45.13 7.80
C GLY A 115 -26.94 44.58 7.19
N ALA A 116 -25.97 45.45 6.88
CA ALA A 116 -24.63 45.03 6.47
C ALA A 116 -23.90 44.24 7.58
N THR A 117 -24.07 44.64 8.84
CA THR A 117 -23.52 43.92 9.99
C THR A 117 -24.14 42.53 10.14
N HIS A 118 -25.46 42.40 9.98
CA HIS A 118 -26.13 41.10 9.99
C HIS A 118 -25.64 40.18 8.87
N ARG A 119 -25.48 40.69 7.63
CA ARG A 119 -24.91 39.93 6.51
C ARG A 119 -23.48 39.44 6.81
N SER A 120 -22.64 40.32 7.34
CA SER A 120 -21.27 39.95 7.74
C SER A 120 -21.24 38.87 8.83
N ASN A 121 -22.14 38.94 9.81
CA ASN A 121 -22.22 37.94 10.88
C ASN A 121 -22.65 36.56 10.35
N LEU A 122 -23.58 36.52 9.39
CA LEU A 122 -23.99 35.29 8.72
C LEU A 122 -22.85 34.68 7.89
N GLU A 123 -22.11 35.50 7.14
CA GLU A 123 -20.93 35.04 6.39
C GLU A 123 -19.83 34.51 7.31
N LYS A 124 -19.57 35.18 8.44
CA LYS A 124 -18.62 34.72 9.47
C LYS A 124 -19.05 33.37 10.06
N ALA A 125 -20.33 33.22 10.40
CA ALA A 125 -20.87 31.96 10.92
C ALA A 125 -20.75 30.82 9.90
N HIS A 126 -21.06 31.08 8.63
CA HIS A 126 -20.90 30.09 7.56
C HIS A 126 -19.44 29.68 7.37
N LYS A 127 -18.52 30.65 7.38
CA LYS A 127 -17.08 30.38 7.28
C LYS A 127 -16.59 29.52 8.45
N ALA A 128 -17.03 29.82 9.68
CA ALA A 128 -16.70 29.02 10.86
C ALA A 128 -17.21 27.58 10.72
N TYR A 129 -18.46 27.40 10.26
CA TYR A 129 -19.02 26.08 9.97
C TYR A 129 -18.15 25.28 8.98
N LEU A 130 -17.75 25.88 7.86
CA LEU A 130 -16.92 25.20 6.85
C LEU A 130 -15.56 24.76 7.40
N VAL A 131 -14.92 25.59 8.22
CA VAL A 131 -13.64 25.25 8.88
C VAL A 131 -13.84 24.09 9.84
N THR A 132 -14.80 24.19 10.76
CA THR A 132 -15.08 23.11 11.73
C THR A 132 -15.47 21.80 11.06
N LEU A 133 -16.23 21.85 9.95
CA LEU A 133 -16.57 20.65 9.18
C LEU A 133 -15.34 20.01 8.55
N LEU A 134 -14.42 20.82 7.99
CA LEU A 134 -13.17 20.32 7.42
C LEU A 134 -12.28 19.67 8.50
N ASP A 135 -12.15 20.30 9.66
CA ASP A 135 -11.36 19.78 10.79
C ASP A 135 -11.89 18.44 11.29
N ASN A 136 -13.20 18.35 11.51
CA ASN A 136 -13.84 17.10 11.91
C ASN A 136 -13.71 16.02 10.84
N SER A 137 -13.80 16.38 9.56
CA SER A 137 -13.61 15.45 8.46
C SER A 137 -12.17 14.90 8.44
N ILE A 138 -11.17 15.76 8.60
CA ILE A 138 -9.75 15.36 8.69
C ILE A 138 -9.55 14.40 9.87
N ARG A 139 -10.12 14.72 11.04
CA ARG A 139 -10.03 13.87 12.23
C ARG A 139 -10.65 12.49 12.00
N ALA A 140 -11.88 12.45 11.51
CA ALA A 140 -12.57 11.20 11.20
C ALA A 140 -11.78 10.35 10.18
N LYS A 141 -11.18 10.99 9.17
CA LYS A 141 -10.37 10.28 8.18
C LYS A 141 -9.02 9.82 8.71
N SER A 142 -8.43 10.57 9.66
CA SER A 142 -7.25 10.14 10.40
C SER A 142 -7.54 8.89 11.24
N ASP A 143 -8.67 8.85 11.93
CA ASP A 143 -9.09 7.69 12.73
C ASP A 143 -9.34 6.46 11.83
N ASP A 144 -9.92 6.66 10.64
CA ASP A 144 -10.08 5.60 9.62
C ASP A 144 -8.73 5.02 9.16
N VAL A 145 -7.72 5.88 8.94
CA VAL A 145 -6.34 5.44 8.63
C VAL A 145 -5.78 4.61 9.79
N MET A 146 -5.91 5.08 11.03
CA MET A 146 -5.44 4.34 12.21
C MET A 146 -6.16 2.99 12.38
N PHE A 147 -7.46 2.92 12.09
CA PHE A 147 -8.22 1.68 12.11
C PHE A 147 -7.65 0.66 11.12
N LEU A 148 -7.36 1.09 9.89
CA LEU A 148 -6.77 0.24 8.86
C LEU A 148 -5.33 -0.17 9.19
N GLU A 149 -4.52 0.71 9.78
CA GLU A 149 -3.17 0.39 10.24
C GLU A 149 -3.18 -0.67 11.35
N LYS A 150 -4.11 -0.56 12.32
CA LYS A 150 -4.29 -1.57 13.37
C LYS A 150 -4.75 -2.92 12.81
N ALA A 151 -5.51 -2.93 11.71
CA ALA A 151 -5.91 -4.15 11.04
C ALA A 151 -4.74 -4.88 10.36
N LEU A 152 -3.64 -4.16 10.06
CA LEU A 152 -2.42 -4.69 9.46
C LEU A 152 -1.32 -4.98 10.48
N ASP A 153 -1.63 -4.90 11.77
CA ASP A 153 -0.67 -5.24 12.83
C ASP A 153 -0.21 -6.69 12.71
N ALA A 154 1.10 -6.91 12.85
CA ALA A 154 1.71 -8.22 12.61
C ALA A 154 1.21 -9.29 13.59
N GLN A 155 1.01 -8.92 14.86
CA GLN A 155 0.51 -9.86 15.87
C GLN A 155 -0.94 -10.23 15.57
N ARG A 156 -1.79 -9.24 15.26
CA ARG A 156 -3.17 -9.49 14.87
C ARG A 156 -3.28 -10.42 13.67
N LEU A 157 -2.52 -10.16 12.60
CA LEU A 157 -2.52 -10.99 11.40
C LEU A 157 -2.03 -12.42 11.68
N PHE A 158 -1.01 -12.56 12.52
CA PHE A 158 -0.55 -13.87 12.96
C PHE A 158 -1.65 -14.63 13.70
N ASP A 159 -2.30 -14.00 14.67
CA ASP A 159 -3.35 -14.63 15.49
C ASP A 159 -4.58 -15.03 14.66
N GLU A 160 -4.89 -14.29 13.60
CA GLU A 160 -5.98 -14.60 12.66
C GLU A 160 -5.65 -15.79 11.74
N ILE A 161 -4.42 -15.88 11.23
CA ILE A 161 -4.03 -16.87 10.20
C ILE A 161 -3.48 -18.17 10.81
N ALA A 162 -2.75 -18.08 11.92
CA ALA A 162 -2.06 -19.21 12.55
C ALA A 162 -2.98 -20.40 12.89
N PRO A 163 -4.23 -20.24 13.36
CA PRO A 163 -5.12 -21.36 13.65
C PRO A 163 -5.40 -22.25 12.43
N ALA A 164 -5.60 -21.65 11.25
CA ALA A 164 -5.84 -22.39 10.01
C ALA A 164 -4.60 -23.19 9.59
N VAL A 165 -3.41 -22.58 9.70
CA VAL A 165 -2.14 -23.25 9.41
C VAL A 165 -1.88 -24.42 10.36
N LYS A 166 -2.09 -24.22 11.67
CA LYS A 166 -1.93 -25.29 12.68
C LYS A 166 -2.86 -26.47 12.39
N THR A 167 -4.12 -26.19 12.09
CA THR A 167 -5.11 -27.22 11.75
C THR A 167 -4.67 -28.01 10.52
N ARG A 168 -4.19 -27.33 9.48
CA ARG A 168 -3.71 -27.98 8.27
C ARG A 168 -2.43 -28.78 8.49
N ALA A 169 -1.49 -28.27 9.29
CA ALA A 169 -0.26 -28.97 9.63
C ALA A 169 -0.54 -30.31 10.32
N LEU A 170 -1.50 -30.33 11.26
CA LEU A 170 -1.93 -31.57 11.93
C LEU A 170 -2.56 -32.56 10.94
N ASP A 171 -3.43 -32.09 10.04
CA ASP A 171 -4.06 -32.94 9.02
C ASP A 171 -3.01 -33.60 8.09
N ILE A 172 -2.01 -32.82 7.64
CA ILE A 172 -0.92 -33.34 6.81
C ILE A 172 -0.10 -34.38 7.58
N LEU A 173 0.24 -34.12 8.85
CA LEU A 173 1.02 -35.06 9.66
C LEU A 173 0.34 -36.41 9.85
N VAL A 174 -0.97 -36.40 10.07
CA VAL A 174 -1.76 -37.63 10.20
C VAL A 174 -1.77 -38.42 8.88
N LYS A 175 -1.88 -37.72 7.74
CA LYS A 175 -2.00 -38.34 6.40
C LYS A 175 -0.67 -38.76 5.77
N SER A 176 0.45 -38.17 6.19
CA SER A 176 1.74 -38.30 5.51
C SER A 176 2.78 -39.17 6.23
N LYS A 177 2.34 -40.09 7.11
CA LYS A 177 3.23 -41.01 7.83
C LYS A 177 4.15 -41.76 6.86
N LEU A 178 5.40 -41.94 7.26
CA LEU A 178 6.42 -42.61 6.47
C LEU A 178 6.53 -44.08 6.88
N PRO A 179 6.64 -45.02 5.92
CA PRO A 179 6.85 -46.42 6.25
C PRO A 179 8.25 -46.63 6.86
N VAL A 180 8.32 -47.51 7.85
CA VAL A 180 9.57 -48.01 8.42
C VAL A 180 9.77 -49.42 7.91
N PHE A 181 10.95 -49.70 7.37
CA PHE A 181 11.32 -51.03 6.89
C PHE A 181 12.36 -51.63 7.82
N THR A 182 12.24 -52.91 8.11
CA THR A 182 13.27 -53.73 8.75
C THR A 182 13.81 -54.72 7.74
N GLN A 183 15.12 -54.98 7.80
CA GLN A 183 15.76 -55.99 6.97
C GLN A 183 15.92 -57.26 7.80
N SER A 184 15.46 -58.38 7.26
CA SER A 184 15.68 -59.71 7.85
C SER A 184 17.12 -60.18 7.59
N GLU A 185 17.57 -61.22 8.31
CA GLU A 185 18.91 -61.81 8.17
C GLU A 185 19.19 -62.37 6.77
N THR A 186 18.14 -62.67 5.99
CA THR A 186 18.21 -63.11 4.59
C THR A 186 18.23 -61.96 3.57
N GLY A 187 18.19 -60.70 4.03
CA GLY A 187 18.21 -59.50 3.20
C GLY A 187 16.84 -59.00 2.71
N GLU A 188 15.75 -59.70 3.05
CA GLU A 188 14.39 -59.33 2.64
C GLU A 188 13.87 -58.14 3.47
N LEU A 189 13.35 -57.11 2.77
CA LEU A 189 12.77 -55.90 3.34
C LEU A 189 11.31 -56.13 3.71
N SER A 190 10.99 -56.06 5.00
CA SER A 190 9.61 -56.12 5.51
C SER A 190 9.16 -54.77 6.06
N LEU A 191 7.92 -54.38 5.78
CA LEU A 191 7.30 -53.20 6.39
C LEU A 191 7.07 -53.45 7.89
N SER A 192 7.77 -52.72 8.75
CA SER A 192 7.73 -52.88 10.21
C SER A 192 6.79 -51.90 10.92
N GLY A 193 6.46 -50.78 10.28
CA GLY A 193 5.52 -49.82 10.86
C GLY A 193 5.46 -48.49 10.11
N TRP A 194 4.90 -47.49 10.79
CA TRP A 194 4.74 -46.14 10.29
C TRP A 194 5.25 -45.15 11.32
N LYS A 195 6.11 -44.21 10.89
CA LYS A 195 6.61 -43.12 11.71
C LYS A 195 6.07 -41.77 11.23
N GLU A 196 6.11 -40.78 12.09
CA GLU A 196 5.76 -39.40 11.71
C GLU A 196 6.75 -38.86 10.68
N ASN A 197 6.22 -38.01 9.82
CA ASN A 197 7.00 -37.35 8.77
C ASN A 197 7.59 -36.05 9.33
N SER A 198 8.84 -36.12 9.77
CA SER A 198 9.56 -34.95 10.30
C SER A 198 9.61 -33.79 9.29
N ILE A 199 9.71 -34.07 7.99
CA ILE A 199 9.72 -33.05 6.94
C ILE A 199 8.40 -32.28 6.91
N ALA A 200 7.27 -32.98 7.05
CA ALA A 200 5.96 -32.35 7.10
C ALA A 200 5.77 -31.51 8.38
N ALA A 201 6.33 -31.96 9.50
CA ALA A 201 6.30 -31.23 10.77
C ALA A 201 7.09 -29.91 10.66
N ASP A 202 8.33 -30.00 10.16
CA ASP A 202 9.24 -28.86 9.98
C ASP A 202 8.66 -27.84 8.99
N LEU A 203 8.01 -28.31 7.93
CA LEU A 203 7.32 -27.46 6.97
C LEU A 203 6.16 -26.69 7.62
N GLY A 204 5.36 -27.36 8.46
CA GLY A 204 4.28 -26.71 9.19
C GLY A 204 4.78 -25.61 10.12
N GLN A 205 5.86 -25.86 10.85
CA GLN A 205 6.49 -24.84 11.71
C GLN A 205 7.09 -23.68 10.92
N THR A 206 7.75 -24.00 9.80
CA THR A 206 8.26 -23.01 8.87
C THR A 206 7.14 -22.08 8.39
N ILE A 207 6.03 -22.63 7.90
CA ILE A 207 4.91 -21.83 7.39
C ILE A 207 4.30 -20.98 8.49
N LEU A 208 4.15 -21.53 9.70
CA LEU A 208 3.67 -20.77 10.85
C LEU A 208 4.58 -19.56 11.14
N SER A 209 5.90 -19.78 11.19
CA SER A 209 6.87 -18.72 11.47
C SER A 209 6.95 -17.65 10.38
N ASP A 210 6.60 -18.00 9.14
CA ASP A 210 6.68 -17.11 7.99
C ASP A 210 5.40 -16.29 7.74
N ILE A 211 4.30 -16.53 8.48
CA ILE A 211 3.04 -15.78 8.33
C ILE A 211 3.28 -14.25 8.33
N PRO A 212 4.01 -13.67 9.30
CA PRO A 212 4.25 -12.22 9.31
C PRO A 212 5.07 -11.76 8.10
N VAL A 213 5.97 -12.60 7.59
CA VAL A 213 6.82 -12.29 6.44
C VAL A 213 5.99 -12.24 5.16
N TYR A 214 5.07 -13.19 4.95
CA TYR A 214 4.12 -13.15 3.84
C TYR A 214 3.26 -11.88 3.90
N CYS A 215 2.68 -11.59 5.06
CA CYS A 215 1.84 -10.41 5.25
C CYS A 215 2.60 -9.12 4.97
N PHE A 216 3.78 -8.94 5.58
CA PHE A 216 4.62 -7.77 5.36
C PHE A 216 5.02 -7.59 3.88
N ARG A 217 5.32 -8.70 3.19
CA ARG A 217 5.65 -8.62 1.77
C ARG A 217 4.46 -8.18 0.93
N VAL A 218 3.25 -8.67 1.23
CA VAL A 218 2.02 -8.20 0.58
C VAL A 218 1.84 -6.70 0.78
N VAL A 219 2.00 -6.19 2.00
CA VAL A 219 1.94 -4.75 2.30
C VAL A 219 2.94 -3.99 1.42
N SER A 220 4.20 -4.42 1.43
CA SER A 220 5.29 -3.77 0.68
C SER A 220 5.02 -3.71 -0.83
N ILE A 221 4.51 -4.79 -1.43
CA ILE A 221 4.18 -4.84 -2.86
C ILE A 221 3.06 -3.85 -3.20
N VAL A 222 1.99 -3.82 -2.40
CA VAL A 222 0.84 -2.96 -2.65
C VAL A 222 1.22 -1.48 -2.47
N GLU A 223 1.98 -1.14 -1.43
CA GLU A 223 2.47 0.21 -1.20
C GLU A 223 3.43 0.67 -2.31
N ALA A 224 4.36 -0.19 -2.76
CA ALA A 224 5.24 0.12 -3.87
C ALA A 224 4.47 0.37 -5.17
N ARG A 225 3.43 -0.43 -5.44
CA ARG A 225 2.54 -0.22 -6.60
C ARG A 225 1.82 1.12 -6.53
N ASP A 226 1.26 1.48 -5.38
CA ASP A 226 0.58 2.77 -5.17
C ASP A 226 1.56 3.95 -5.29
N HIS A 227 2.76 3.83 -4.73
CA HIS A 227 3.81 4.82 -4.86
C HIS A 227 4.22 5.05 -6.32
N ALA A 228 4.38 3.98 -7.10
CA ALA A 228 4.68 4.08 -8.52
C ALA A 228 3.54 4.75 -9.31
N ALA A 229 2.28 4.41 -9.00
CA ALA A 229 1.10 5.00 -9.63
C ALA A 229 0.98 6.51 -9.32
N THR A 230 1.13 6.89 -8.06
CA THR A 230 1.07 8.30 -7.62
C THR A 230 2.20 9.14 -8.19
N THR A 231 3.43 8.60 -8.27
CA THR A 231 4.57 9.27 -8.89
C THR A 231 4.33 9.54 -10.37
N LYS A 232 3.80 8.57 -11.12
CA LYS A 232 3.42 8.77 -12.54
C LYS A 232 2.37 9.87 -12.70
N VAL A 233 1.34 9.89 -11.85
CA VAL A 233 0.31 10.95 -11.90
C VAL A 233 0.91 12.33 -11.59
N LYS A 234 1.80 12.43 -10.60
CA LYS A 234 2.49 13.68 -10.27
C LYS A 234 3.36 14.18 -11.43
N ALA A 235 4.16 13.30 -12.03
CA ALA A 235 5.00 13.66 -13.18
C ALA A 235 4.16 14.17 -14.36
N LYS A 236 3.02 13.50 -14.67
CA LYS A 236 2.09 13.97 -15.71
C LYS A 236 1.51 15.37 -15.41
N LYS A 237 1.14 15.63 -14.16
CA LYS A 237 0.64 16.95 -13.75
C LYS A 237 1.71 18.04 -13.90
N GLN A 238 2.95 17.74 -13.52
CA GLN A 238 4.07 18.68 -13.68
C GLN A 238 4.36 18.99 -15.14
N LEU A 239 4.35 17.97 -16.01
CA LEU A 239 4.52 18.16 -17.45
C LEU A 239 3.42 19.05 -18.05
N HIS A 240 2.16 18.84 -17.66
CA HIS A 240 1.06 19.69 -18.12
C HIS A 240 1.22 21.13 -17.65
N GLN A 241 1.58 21.35 -16.38
CA GLN A 241 1.82 22.68 -15.84
C GLN A 241 2.99 23.40 -16.53
N ALA A 242 4.06 22.67 -16.87
CA ALA A 242 5.18 23.22 -17.62
C ALA A 242 4.76 23.61 -19.05
N ALA A 243 4.01 22.75 -19.74
CA ALA A 243 3.49 23.04 -21.07
C ALA A 243 2.54 24.25 -21.08
N ASP A 244 1.64 24.36 -20.10
CA ASP A 244 0.75 25.52 -19.97
C ASP A 244 1.54 26.82 -19.72
N ALA A 245 2.61 26.76 -18.92
CA ALA A 245 3.46 27.90 -18.65
C ALA A 245 4.23 28.35 -19.90
N GLU A 246 4.78 27.42 -20.68
CA GLU A 246 5.46 27.71 -21.95
C GLU A 246 4.49 28.29 -22.99
N MET A 247 3.28 27.74 -23.10
CA MET A 247 2.23 28.28 -23.98
C MET A 247 1.80 29.69 -23.55
N ALA A 248 1.62 29.91 -22.25
CA ALA A 248 1.29 31.24 -21.71
C ALA A 248 2.39 32.27 -22.01
N ASP A 249 3.66 31.88 -21.95
CA ASP A 249 4.80 32.74 -22.28
C ASP A 249 4.88 33.03 -23.79
N ALA A 250 4.60 32.02 -24.64
CA ALA A 250 4.54 32.18 -26.09
C ALA A 250 3.40 33.09 -26.58
N THR A 251 2.30 33.20 -25.82
CA THR A 251 1.19 34.13 -26.10
C THR A 251 1.38 35.55 -25.55
N LYS A 252 2.48 35.87 -24.88
CA LYS A 252 2.73 37.26 -24.50
C LYS A 252 2.95 38.10 -25.77
N PRO A 253 2.16 39.17 -26.01
CA PRO A 253 2.36 40.01 -27.17
C PRO A 253 3.77 40.60 -27.11
N GLY A 254 4.57 40.34 -28.16
CA GLY A 254 5.90 40.93 -28.31
C GLY A 254 5.81 42.45 -28.30
N PRO A 255 6.91 43.16 -27.95
CA PRO A 255 6.90 44.62 -27.89
C PRO A 255 6.41 45.16 -29.23
N SER A 256 5.35 45.98 -29.18
CA SER A 256 4.76 46.59 -30.35
C SER A 256 5.85 47.32 -31.14
N ILE A 257 5.84 47.18 -32.47
CA ILE A 257 6.79 47.83 -33.39
C ILE A 257 6.84 49.35 -33.13
N GLN A 258 5.75 49.95 -32.64
CA GLN A 258 5.69 51.35 -32.23
C GLN A 258 6.67 51.69 -31.08
N SER A 259 6.83 50.82 -30.08
CA SER A 259 7.75 51.07 -28.95
C SER A 259 9.23 50.92 -29.35
N MET A 260 9.52 50.18 -30.41
CA MET A 260 10.86 50.10 -30.97
C MET A 260 11.23 51.35 -31.78
N ILE A 261 10.26 51.94 -32.49
CA ILE A 261 10.46 53.18 -33.27
C ILE A 261 10.65 54.39 -32.33
N ASP A 262 9.89 54.48 -31.24
CA ASP A 262 10.04 55.57 -30.25
C ASP A 262 11.38 55.54 -29.51
N LYS A 263 12.00 54.36 -29.39
CA LYS A 263 13.32 54.22 -28.75
C LYS A 263 14.49 54.53 -29.70
N ALA A 264 14.25 54.57 -31.02
CA ALA A 264 15.26 54.83 -32.04
C ALA A 264 15.27 56.28 -32.56
N GLY A 265 14.36 57.14 -32.10
CA GLY A 265 14.31 58.56 -32.46
C GLY A 265 15.45 59.38 -31.81
N PRO A 266 16.04 60.38 -32.51
CA PRO A 266 17.24 61.06 -32.04
C PRO A 266 16.94 61.92 -30.81
N ARG A 267 17.77 61.76 -29.76
CA ARG A 267 17.86 62.71 -28.64
C ARG A 267 18.17 64.11 -29.19
N LYS A 268 17.14 64.96 -29.31
CA LYS A 268 17.34 66.40 -29.52
C LYS A 268 18.03 66.97 -28.29
N LYS A 269 19.29 67.35 -28.45
CA LYS A 269 19.91 68.40 -27.64
C LYS A 269 19.16 69.70 -27.95
N ILE A 270 18.63 70.37 -26.93
CA ILE A 270 18.86 71.77 -26.54
C ILE A 270 18.58 71.80 -25.04
#